data_AF-G5ALV1-F1
#
_entry.id   AF-G5ALV1-F1
#
_cell.length_a   1.000
_cell.length_b   1.000
_cell.length_c   1.000
_cell.angle_alpha   90.00
_cell.angle_beta   90.00
_cell.angle_gamma   90.00
#
_symmetry.space_group_name_H-M   'P 1'
#
loop_
_entity.id
_entity.type
_entity.pdbx_description
1 polymer ?
#
loop_
_entity_poly.entity_id
_entity_poly.type
_entity_poly.pdbx_seq_one_letter_code
_entity_poly.pdbx_strand_id
1 'polypeptide(L)'
;MLFAKTTDMGNLKAMEKMADALLFGNFGLQNITAAIQLYEFLAKEGSYKAQNALGFLSSYGIGMEYDQAKMYLEGNAAAPQNNATAFKYFSMAANKGNAIGLHGLGLLYFYGKGVPVLYKGVCELGHWAEKFLTAYFAYNDGDIDSSLVQYALLAEMGYEVAQSNSVFILESKKAKILQKEKMYPMALLLWNRAAVQGNVFARVKIGDYYYYGYGTKKDYQTAATHYSIAAEKYHNAQAMFNLAYMYEHGLGIAKFTTIWKWMKLESTLGPYWDLFVIGLIIAVLIFLLKNRHR
;
A
#
# COMPACT_ATOMS: atom_id res chain seq x y z
N MET A 1 0.75 -35.73 -27.55
CA MET A 1 0.85 -36.66 -28.69
C MET A 1 0.96 -35.96 -30.06
N LEU A 2 0.58 -34.68 -30.22
CA LEU A 2 0.69 -33.98 -31.53
C LEU A 2 2.11 -33.53 -31.93
N PHE A 3 3.04 -33.39 -30.97
CA PHE A 3 4.38 -32.85 -31.23
C PHE A 3 5.35 -33.85 -31.87
N ALA A 4 5.10 -35.16 -31.79
CA ALA A 4 6.07 -36.17 -32.19
C ALA A 4 6.04 -36.54 -33.68
N LYS A 5 5.01 -36.13 -34.44
CA LYS A 5 4.84 -36.54 -35.84
C LYS A 5 5.28 -35.50 -36.87
N THR A 6 5.57 -34.27 -36.43
CA THR A 6 6.08 -33.18 -37.28
C THR A 6 7.55 -32.88 -37.05
N THR A 7 8.14 -33.39 -35.96
CA THR A 7 9.58 -33.33 -35.68
C THR A 7 10.44 -34.13 -36.67
N ASP A 8 9.88 -35.17 -37.29
CA ASP A 8 10.62 -36.03 -38.24
C ASP A 8 10.79 -35.40 -39.63
N MET A 9 10.22 -34.22 -39.88
CA MET A 9 10.54 -33.44 -41.07
C MET A 9 10.98 -32.05 -40.61
N GLY A 10 12.30 -31.81 -40.63
CA GLY A 10 12.97 -30.55 -40.28
C GLY A 10 12.62 -29.36 -41.18
N ASN A 11 11.33 -29.17 -41.48
CA ASN A 11 10.83 -28.11 -42.33
C ASN A 11 10.30 -26.98 -41.44
N LEU A 12 11.20 -26.08 -41.03
CA LEU A 12 10.91 -24.88 -40.24
C LEU A 12 9.68 -24.11 -40.77
N LYS A 13 9.47 -24.09 -42.10
CA LYS A 13 8.32 -23.45 -42.75
C LYS A 13 6.98 -24.11 -42.40
N ALA A 14 6.94 -25.42 -42.17
CA ALA A 14 5.72 -26.12 -41.79
C ALA A 14 5.34 -25.80 -40.33
N MET A 15 6.34 -25.71 -39.46
CA MET A 15 6.15 -25.30 -38.07
C MET A 15 5.71 -23.83 -37.96
N GLU A 16 6.27 -22.92 -38.79
CA GLU A 16 5.80 -21.53 -38.88
C GLU A 16 4.31 -21.46 -39.25
N LYS A 17 3.89 -22.18 -40.30
CA LYS A 17 2.48 -22.23 -40.71
C LYS A 17 1.57 -22.83 -39.65
N MET A 18 2.08 -23.80 -38.89
CA MET A 18 1.35 -24.38 -37.78
C MET A 18 1.20 -23.37 -36.64
N ALA A 19 2.25 -22.62 -36.31
CA ALA A 19 2.18 -21.54 -35.32
C ALA A 19 1.19 -20.45 -35.74
N ASP A 20 1.19 -20.05 -37.02
CA ASP A 20 0.22 -19.11 -37.58
C ASP A 20 -1.21 -19.66 -37.48
N ALA A 21 -1.42 -20.94 -37.80
CA ALA A 21 -2.74 -21.57 -37.70
C ALA A 21 -3.24 -21.64 -36.26
N LEU A 22 -2.35 -21.93 -35.30
CA LEU A 22 -2.65 -21.92 -33.87
C LEU A 22 -2.97 -20.50 -33.37
N LEU A 23 -2.29 -19.47 -33.89
CA LEU A 23 -2.51 -18.08 -33.51
C LEU A 23 -3.84 -17.53 -34.06
N PHE A 24 -4.07 -17.68 -35.36
CA PHE A 24 -5.22 -17.08 -36.06
C PHE A 24 -6.47 -17.98 -36.09
N GLY A 25 -6.36 -19.23 -35.62
CA GLY A 25 -7.48 -20.16 -35.58
C GLY A 25 -7.84 -20.79 -36.93
N ASN A 26 -6.91 -20.79 -37.90
CA ASN A 26 -7.14 -21.43 -39.18
C ASN A 26 -7.46 -22.92 -38.98
N PHE A 27 -8.49 -23.41 -39.69
CA PHE A 27 -8.99 -24.78 -39.59
C PHE A 27 -9.55 -25.18 -38.20
N GLY A 28 -9.96 -24.20 -37.37
CA GLY A 28 -10.60 -24.45 -36.07
C GLY A 28 -9.64 -24.82 -34.93
N LEU A 29 -8.34 -24.56 -35.10
CA LEU A 29 -7.28 -24.96 -34.17
C LEU A 29 -6.71 -23.78 -33.37
N GLN A 30 -7.54 -22.82 -32.92
CA GLN A 30 -7.00 -21.66 -32.18
C GLN A 30 -6.47 -22.07 -30.80
N ASN A 31 -5.18 -21.83 -30.58
CA ASN A 31 -4.53 -22.02 -29.28
C ASN A 31 -3.29 -21.11 -29.18
N ILE A 32 -3.52 -19.92 -28.61
CA ILE A 32 -2.52 -18.85 -28.52
C ILE A 32 -1.30 -19.26 -27.68
N THR A 33 -1.52 -20.01 -26.60
CA THR A 33 -0.43 -20.50 -25.73
C THR A 33 0.47 -21.48 -26.47
N ALA A 34 -0.12 -22.42 -27.23
CA ALA A 34 0.65 -23.36 -28.05
C ALA A 34 1.36 -22.66 -29.22
N ALA A 35 0.76 -21.61 -29.80
CA ALA A 35 1.38 -20.80 -30.84
C ALA A 35 2.64 -20.10 -30.32
N ILE A 36 2.59 -19.48 -29.13
CA ILE A 36 3.73 -18.79 -28.51
C ILE A 36 4.87 -19.76 -28.23
N GLN A 37 4.59 -20.90 -27.61
CA GLN A 37 5.62 -21.93 -27.34
C GLN A 37 6.31 -22.40 -28.62
N LEU A 38 5.56 -22.51 -29.72
CA LEU A 38 6.10 -22.91 -31.01
C LEU A 38 6.93 -21.80 -31.66
N TYR A 39 6.51 -20.53 -31.55
CA TYR A 39 7.32 -19.39 -32.02
C TYR A 39 8.59 -19.20 -31.19
N GLU A 40 8.57 -19.41 -29.87
CA GLU A 40 9.77 -19.37 -29.02
C GLU A 40 10.80 -20.43 -29.43
N PHE A 41 10.33 -21.64 -29.75
CA PHE A 41 11.17 -22.70 -30.29
C PHE A 41 11.77 -22.30 -31.65
N LEU A 42 10.94 -21.83 -32.59
CA LEU A 42 11.40 -21.41 -33.91
C LEU A 42 12.34 -20.21 -33.89
N ALA A 43 12.16 -19.29 -32.95
CA ALA A 43 13.05 -18.14 -32.77
C ALA A 43 14.44 -18.55 -32.28
N LYS A 44 14.53 -19.57 -31.42
CA LYS A 44 15.80 -20.18 -30.98
C LYS A 44 16.53 -20.89 -32.11
N GLU A 45 15.78 -21.50 -33.02
CA GLU A 45 16.31 -22.08 -34.27
C GLU A 45 16.65 -21.03 -35.35
N GLY A 46 16.48 -19.73 -35.05
CA GLY A 46 16.88 -18.63 -35.92
C GLY A 46 15.82 -18.17 -36.93
N SER A 47 14.55 -18.56 -36.79
CA SER A 47 13.47 -18.03 -37.64
C SER A 47 13.21 -16.55 -37.33
N TYR A 48 13.57 -15.68 -38.27
CA TYR A 48 13.28 -14.24 -38.20
C TYR A 48 11.77 -13.96 -38.19
N LYS A 49 10.95 -14.82 -38.80
CA LYS A 49 9.49 -14.68 -38.78
C LYS A 49 8.92 -14.96 -37.41
N ALA A 50 9.45 -15.98 -36.72
CA ALA A 50 9.05 -16.26 -35.35
C ALA A 50 9.49 -15.15 -34.40
N GLN A 51 10.69 -14.58 -34.59
CA GLN A 51 11.15 -13.41 -33.82
C GLN A 51 10.26 -12.18 -34.07
N ASN A 52 9.90 -11.91 -35.33
CA ASN A 52 8.97 -10.83 -35.68
C ASN A 52 7.56 -11.09 -35.14
N ALA A 53 7.07 -12.32 -35.20
CA ALA A 53 5.79 -12.71 -34.64
C ALA A 53 5.78 -12.52 -33.12
N LEU A 54 6.82 -12.94 -32.40
CA LEU A 54 6.94 -12.69 -30.96
C LEU A 54 7.05 -11.19 -30.65
N GLY A 55 7.76 -10.42 -31.48
CA GLY A 55 7.81 -8.97 -31.39
C GLY A 55 6.44 -8.33 -31.56
N PHE A 56 5.67 -8.75 -32.56
CA PHE A 56 4.30 -8.34 -32.82
C PHE A 56 3.36 -8.74 -31.66
N LEU A 57 3.43 -9.98 -31.19
CA LEU A 57 2.63 -10.47 -30.07
C LEU A 57 2.95 -9.70 -28.78
N SER A 58 4.22 -9.35 -28.56
CA SER A 58 4.64 -8.53 -27.43
C SER A 58 4.21 -7.07 -27.57
N SER A 59 4.27 -6.50 -28.78
CA SER A 59 3.89 -5.11 -29.01
C SER A 59 2.38 -4.88 -28.95
N TYR A 60 1.60 -5.88 -29.36
CA TYR A 60 0.13 -5.84 -29.30
C TYR A 60 -0.44 -6.46 -28.02
N GLY A 61 0.38 -7.13 -27.21
CA GLY A 61 -0.11 -7.85 -26.03
C GLY A 61 -1.10 -8.94 -26.45
N ILE A 62 -0.63 -9.95 -27.15
CA ILE A 62 -1.43 -11.12 -27.50
C ILE A 62 -0.78 -12.37 -26.90
N GLY A 63 -1.45 -12.94 -25.91
CA GLY A 63 -1.08 -14.21 -25.27
C GLY A 63 -0.01 -14.10 -24.19
N MET A 64 0.29 -12.89 -23.72
CA MET A 64 1.13 -12.67 -22.55
C MET A 64 0.31 -12.80 -21.26
N GLU A 65 0.93 -13.22 -20.15
CA GLU A 65 0.26 -13.34 -18.84
C GLU A 65 -0.41 -12.02 -18.39
N TYR A 66 0.08 -10.86 -18.85
CA TYR A 66 -0.50 -9.56 -18.52
C TYR A 66 -1.70 -9.16 -19.40
N ASP A 67 -1.92 -9.78 -20.56
CA ASP A 67 -3.12 -9.49 -21.39
C ASP A 67 -4.37 -10.08 -20.75
N GLN A 68 -4.23 -11.25 -20.13
CA GLN A 68 -5.26 -11.79 -19.25
C GLN A 68 -5.50 -10.83 -18.08
N ALA A 69 -4.43 -10.27 -17.50
CA ALA A 69 -4.54 -9.29 -16.42
C ALA A 69 -5.31 -8.02 -16.85
N LYS A 70 -5.00 -7.48 -18.02
CA LYS A 70 -5.68 -6.30 -18.58
C LYS A 70 -7.12 -6.61 -18.99
N MET A 71 -7.37 -7.77 -19.59
CA MET A 71 -8.71 -8.26 -19.93
C MET A 71 -9.60 -8.33 -18.68
N TYR A 72 -9.09 -8.86 -17.57
CA TYR A 72 -9.85 -8.87 -16.31
C TYR A 72 -9.92 -7.49 -15.65
N LEU A 73 -8.97 -6.58 -15.87
CA LEU A 73 -9.02 -5.22 -15.33
C LEU A 73 -10.08 -4.34 -16.02
N GLU A 74 -10.23 -4.49 -17.34
CA GLU A 74 -11.13 -3.68 -18.17
C GLU A 74 -12.48 -4.38 -18.39
N GLY A 75 -12.50 -5.71 -18.43
CA GLY A 75 -13.65 -6.54 -18.78
C GLY A 75 -13.97 -6.52 -20.28
N ASN A 76 -14.49 -7.63 -20.80
CA ASN A 76 -15.02 -7.71 -22.17
C ASN A 76 -16.16 -8.74 -22.27
N ALA A 77 -16.68 -8.95 -23.48
CA ALA A 77 -17.77 -9.90 -23.74
C ALA A 77 -17.42 -11.37 -23.42
N ALA A 78 -16.14 -11.73 -23.37
CA ALA A 78 -15.67 -13.09 -23.10
C ALA A 78 -15.29 -13.31 -21.62
N ALA A 79 -14.90 -12.27 -20.89
CA ALA A 79 -14.56 -12.32 -19.48
C ALA A 79 -15.01 -11.03 -18.77
N PRO A 80 -15.89 -11.11 -17.77
CA PRO A 80 -16.33 -9.93 -17.03
C PRO A 80 -15.16 -9.33 -16.23
N GLN A 81 -15.23 -8.02 -16.00
CA GLN A 81 -14.25 -7.30 -15.21
C GLN A 81 -14.11 -7.95 -13.81
N ASN A 82 -12.87 -8.30 -13.44
CA ASN A 82 -12.53 -8.93 -12.18
C ASN A 82 -11.13 -8.46 -11.71
N ASN A 83 -11.14 -7.44 -10.85
CA ASN A 83 -9.91 -6.80 -10.37
C ASN A 83 -9.02 -7.74 -9.54
N ALA A 84 -9.59 -8.72 -8.82
CA ALA A 84 -8.81 -9.69 -8.05
C ALA A 84 -8.05 -10.67 -8.96
N THR A 85 -8.67 -11.05 -10.07
CA THR A 85 -8.05 -11.92 -11.07
C THR A 85 -7.00 -11.14 -11.87
N ALA A 86 -7.29 -9.89 -12.22
CA ALA A 86 -6.32 -8.98 -12.81
C ALA A 86 -5.05 -8.83 -11.94
N PHE A 87 -5.24 -8.61 -10.63
CA PHE A 87 -4.15 -8.52 -9.67
C PHE A 87 -3.27 -9.76 -9.69
N LYS A 88 -3.86 -10.96 -9.61
CA LYS A 88 -3.12 -12.23 -9.63
C LYS A 88 -2.20 -12.35 -10.86
N TYR A 89 -2.70 -12.03 -12.04
CA TYR A 89 -1.93 -12.14 -13.29
C TYR A 89 -0.85 -11.05 -13.41
N PHE A 90 -1.14 -9.81 -13.01
CA PHE A 90 -0.12 -8.76 -12.95
C PHE A 90 0.99 -9.10 -11.93
N SER A 91 0.67 -9.74 -10.79
CA SER A 91 1.66 -10.24 -9.83
C SER A 91 2.54 -11.33 -10.40
N MET A 92 1.97 -12.28 -11.14
CA MET A 92 2.75 -13.34 -11.80
C MET A 92 3.72 -12.78 -12.84
N ALA A 93 3.27 -11.81 -13.65
CA ALA A 93 4.11 -11.13 -14.63
C ALA A 93 5.23 -10.30 -13.97
N ALA A 94 4.90 -9.55 -12.92
CA ALA A 94 5.88 -8.76 -12.15
C ALA A 94 6.96 -9.64 -11.50
N ASN A 95 6.58 -10.79 -10.93
CA ASN A 95 7.53 -11.74 -10.32
C ASN A 95 8.55 -12.31 -11.32
N LYS A 96 8.25 -12.28 -12.62
CA LYS A 96 9.18 -12.66 -13.69
C LYS A 96 10.01 -11.49 -14.22
N GLY A 97 9.96 -10.33 -13.56
CA GLY A 97 10.69 -9.12 -13.96
C GLY A 97 10.06 -8.36 -15.12
N ASN A 98 8.79 -8.63 -15.47
CA ASN A 98 8.13 -7.94 -16.57
C ASN A 98 7.72 -6.51 -16.17
N ALA A 99 8.28 -5.51 -16.87
CA ALA A 99 8.03 -4.09 -16.62
C ALA A 99 6.56 -3.66 -16.78
N ILE A 100 5.81 -4.31 -17.68
CA ILE A 100 4.37 -4.04 -17.90
C ILE A 100 3.53 -4.67 -16.78
N GLY A 101 3.93 -5.84 -16.27
CA GLY A 101 3.33 -6.44 -15.08
C GLY A 101 3.45 -5.55 -13.85
N LEU A 102 4.65 -5.00 -13.63
CA LEU A 102 4.93 -4.00 -12.59
C LEU A 102 4.09 -2.73 -12.76
N HIS A 103 3.99 -2.22 -13.99
CA HIS A 103 3.16 -1.06 -14.31
C HIS A 103 1.66 -1.32 -14.05
N GLY A 104 1.15 -2.49 -14.44
CA GLY A 104 -0.24 -2.89 -14.24
C GLY A 104 -0.61 -3.07 -12.76
N LEU A 105 0.28 -3.63 -11.94
CA LEU A 105 0.14 -3.59 -10.49
C LEU A 105 0.08 -2.15 -9.98
N GLY A 106 0.99 -1.28 -10.46
CA GLY A 106 1.00 0.14 -10.14
C GLY A 106 -0.35 0.82 -10.42
N LEU A 107 -0.98 0.53 -11.56
CA LEU A 107 -2.30 1.06 -11.90
C LEU A 107 -3.42 0.51 -11.00
N LEU A 108 -3.40 -0.79 -10.68
CA LEU A 108 -4.38 -1.40 -9.77
C LEU A 108 -4.32 -0.76 -8.37
N TYR A 109 -3.11 -0.55 -7.85
CA TYR A 109 -2.89 0.13 -6.58
C TYR A 109 -3.26 1.61 -6.64
N PHE A 110 -2.89 2.30 -7.73
CA PHE A 110 -3.18 3.73 -7.92
C PHE A 110 -4.69 4.01 -7.97
N TYR A 111 -5.45 3.18 -8.69
CA TYR A 111 -6.90 3.34 -8.82
C TYR A 111 -7.72 2.61 -7.75
N GLY A 112 -7.08 1.90 -6.82
CA GLY A 112 -7.78 1.15 -5.77
C GLY A 112 -8.66 0.01 -6.28
N LYS A 113 -8.35 -0.55 -7.45
CA LYS A 113 -9.17 -1.57 -8.10
C LYS A 113 -8.76 -2.96 -7.62
N GLY A 114 -9.60 -3.57 -6.79
CA GLY A 114 -9.43 -4.97 -6.33
C GLY A 114 -8.39 -5.18 -5.22
N VAL A 115 -7.82 -4.11 -4.69
CA VAL A 115 -6.92 -4.14 -3.53
C VAL A 115 -7.35 -3.01 -2.60
N PRO A 116 -7.39 -3.22 -1.26
CA PRO A 116 -7.59 -2.12 -0.32
C PRO A 116 -6.56 -1.03 -0.63
N VAL A 117 -7.01 0.21 -0.86
CA VAL A 117 -6.14 1.34 -1.21
C VAL A 117 -5.12 1.55 -0.10
N LEU A 118 -3.92 1.04 -0.34
CA LEU A 118 -2.72 1.29 0.43
C LEU A 118 -1.68 1.72 -0.58
N TYR A 119 -1.35 3.02 -0.57
CA TYR A 119 -0.23 3.64 -1.29
C TYR A 119 1.14 2.96 -1.02
N LYS A 120 1.17 1.93 -0.17
CA LYS A 120 2.30 1.09 0.24
C LYS A 120 2.94 0.27 -0.89
N GLY A 121 2.14 -0.26 -1.84
CA GLY A 121 2.66 -1.16 -2.88
C GLY A 121 3.50 -0.49 -3.97
N VAL A 122 3.30 0.81 -4.24
CA VAL A 122 4.01 1.54 -5.31
C VAL A 122 5.45 1.90 -4.90
N CYS A 123 5.71 2.07 -3.60
CA CYS A 123 7.04 2.32 -3.07
C CYS A 123 7.94 1.07 -3.06
N GLU A 124 7.33 -0.12 -3.04
CA GLU A 124 8.01 -1.42 -2.93
C GLU A 124 8.37 -2.04 -4.30
N LEU A 125 8.17 -1.35 -5.43
CA LEU A 125 8.42 -1.87 -6.79
C LEU A 125 9.44 -1.04 -7.61
N GLY A 126 10.36 -0.34 -6.93
CA GLY A 126 11.52 0.33 -7.54
C GLY A 126 12.86 -0.20 -7.02
N HIS A 127 13.96 0.52 -7.27
CA HIS A 127 15.32 0.20 -6.77
C HIS A 127 15.35 -0.08 -5.26
N TRP A 128 14.45 0.54 -4.48
CA TRP A 128 14.40 0.41 -3.02
C TRP A 128 13.76 -0.90 -2.53
N ALA A 129 13.06 -1.65 -3.40
CA ALA A 129 12.49 -2.96 -3.06
C ALA A 129 13.55 -3.93 -2.54
N GLU A 130 14.71 -3.94 -3.19
CA GLU A 130 15.87 -4.73 -2.79
C GLU A 130 16.34 -4.36 -1.38
N LYS A 131 16.34 -3.08 -1.03
CA LYS A 131 16.72 -2.59 0.30
C LYS A 131 15.72 -2.96 1.39
N PHE A 132 14.42 -3.02 1.07
CA PHE A 132 13.42 -3.56 1.99
C PHE A 132 13.60 -5.06 2.23
N LEU A 133 13.87 -5.82 1.18
CA LEU A 133 14.11 -7.27 1.25
C LEU A 133 15.39 -7.60 2.01
N THR A 134 16.49 -6.92 1.72
CA THR A 134 17.78 -7.11 2.41
C THR A 134 17.71 -6.74 3.89
N ALA A 135 17.00 -5.67 4.25
CA ALA A 135 16.73 -5.33 5.65
C ALA A 135 15.90 -6.43 6.36
N TYR A 136 14.88 -6.95 5.68
CA TYR A 136 14.03 -8.03 6.21
C TYR A 136 14.81 -9.33 6.43
N PHE A 137 15.62 -9.77 5.45
CA PHE A 137 16.44 -10.97 5.60
C PHE A 137 17.48 -10.81 6.71
N ALA A 138 18.13 -9.65 6.81
CA ALA A 138 19.05 -9.37 7.92
C ALA A 138 18.36 -9.52 9.28
N TYR A 139 17.11 -9.06 9.42
CA TYR A 139 16.33 -9.25 10.65
C TYR A 139 16.08 -10.73 10.95
N ASN A 140 15.63 -11.49 9.95
CA ASN A 140 15.32 -12.92 10.09
C ASN A 140 16.57 -13.75 10.41
N ASP A 141 17.71 -13.38 9.86
CA ASP A 141 19.00 -14.02 10.13
C ASP A 141 19.57 -13.62 11.52
N GLY A 142 18.90 -12.71 12.23
CA GLY A 142 19.28 -12.24 13.55
C GLY A 142 20.30 -11.11 13.57
N ASP A 143 20.68 -10.58 12.41
CA ASP A 143 21.48 -9.36 12.29
C ASP A 143 20.60 -8.11 12.46
N ILE A 144 20.21 -7.90 13.72
CA ILE A 144 19.31 -6.82 14.12
C ILE A 144 19.89 -5.44 13.82
N ASP A 145 21.20 -5.26 13.98
CA ASP A 145 21.84 -3.95 13.77
C ASP A 145 21.88 -3.58 12.28
N SER A 146 22.25 -4.52 11.41
CA SER A 146 22.20 -4.30 9.95
C SER A 146 20.78 -4.01 9.48
N SER A 147 19.80 -4.80 9.92
CA SER A 147 18.39 -4.55 9.63
C SER A 147 17.95 -3.16 10.07
N LEU A 148 18.31 -2.75 11.29
CA LEU A 148 17.93 -1.44 11.82
C LEU A 148 18.54 -0.30 11.00
N VAL A 149 19.80 -0.39 10.61
CA VAL A 149 20.46 0.64 9.79
C VAL A 149 19.78 0.79 8.43
N GLN A 150 19.45 -0.33 7.79
CA GLN A 150 18.80 -0.31 6.48
C GLN A 150 17.37 0.24 6.55
N TYR A 151 16.57 -0.20 7.52
CA TYR A 151 15.24 0.39 7.72
C TYR A 151 15.31 1.84 8.17
N ALA A 152 16.29 2.24 8.99
CA ALA A 152 16.45 3.64 9.37
C ALA A 152 16.76 4.53 8.15
N LEU A 153 17.62 4.07 7.24
CA LEU A 153 17.90 4.77 5.98
C LEU A 153 16.60 4.96 5.17
N LEU A 154 15.82 3.89 5.01
CA LEU A 154 14.53 3.94 4.32
C LEU A 154 13.52 4.84 5.04
N ALA A 155 13.54 4.85 6.38
CA ALA A 155 12.68 5.69 7.18
C ALA A 155 13.00 7.19 7.01
N GLU A 156 14.29 7.55 6.91
CA GLU A 156 14.74 8.92 6.64
C GLU A 156 14.39 9.39 5.22
N MET A 157 14.32 8.49 4.25
CA MET A 157 13.80 8.80 2.91
C MET A 157 12.27 8.97 2.88
N GLY A 158 11.60 8.77 4.01
CA GLY A 158 10.17 9.02 4.17
C GLY A 158 9.30 7.78 4.04
N TYR A 159 9.86 6.59 3.84
CA TYR A 159 9.03 5.38 3.72
C TYR A 159 8.38 5.01 5.06
N GLU A 160 7.06 5.15 5.14
CA GLU A 160 6.26 4.83 6.33
C GLU A 160 6.48 3.39 6.84
N VAL A 161 6.55 2.42 5.93
CA VAL A 161 6.77 1.01 6.27
C VAL A 161 8.11 0.82 6.96
N ALA A 162 9.15 1.51 6.49
CA ALA A 162 10.45 1.46 7.11
C ALA A 162 10.47 2.18 8.46
N GLN A 163 9.69 3.25 8.62
CA GLN A 163 9.51 3.92 9.91
C GLN A 163 8.90 2.94 10.93
N SER A 164 7.81 2.26 10.58
CA SER A 164 7.15 1.29 11.49
C SER A 164 8.02 0.04 11.74
N ASN A 165 8.71 -0.49 10.74
CA ASN A 165 9.64 -1.62 10.93
C ASN A 165 10.85 -1.24 11.80
N SER A 166 11.42 -0.05 11.60
CA SER A 166 12.49 0.47 12.46
C SER A 166 12.01 0.56 13.92
N VAL A 167 10.78 1.03 14.14
CA VAL A 167 10.20 1.08 15.49
C VAL A 167 10.09 -0.30 16.11
N PHE A 168 9.57 -1.29 15.36
CA PHE A 168 9.47 -2.66 15.86
C PHE A 168 10.82 -3.22 16.34
N ILE A 169 11.90 -2.92 15.61
CA ILE A 169 13.26 -3.31 16.00
C ILE A 169 13.71 -2.56 17.25
N LEU A 170 13.50 -1.23 17.31
CA LEU A 170 13.87 -0.40 18.46
C LEU A 170 13.14 -0.82 19.74
N GLU A 171 11.85 -1.13 19.66
CA GLU A 171 11.03 -1.60 20.78
C GLU A 171 11.50 -2.97 21.30
N SER A 172 12.06 -3.82 20.43
CA SER A 172 12.63 -5.11 20.83
C SER A 172 13.85 -4.98 21.75
N LYS A 173 14.53 -3.83 21.72
CA LYS A 173 15.78 -3.53 22.44
C LYS A 173 16.92 -4.54 22.21
N LYS A 174 16.87 -5.26 21.09
CA LYS A 174 17.90 -6.25 20.69
C LYS A 174 19.06 -5.62 19.91
N ALA A 175 18.85 -4.46 19.30
CA ALA A 175 19.89 -3.71 18.61
C ALA A 175 21.00 -3.31 19.60
N LYS A 176 22.26 -3.49 19.21
CA LYS A 176 23.44 -3.16 20.03
C LYS A 176 24.09 -1.86 19.58
N ILE A 177 23.83 -1.41 18.35
CA ILE A 177 24.40 -0.18 17.79
C ILE A 177 23.90 1.10 18.48
N LEU A 178 22.78 1.02 19.20
CA LEU A 178 22.19 2.14 19.93
C LEU A 178 22.15 1.86 21.43
N GLN A 179 22.34 2.93 22.22
CA GLN A 179 22.07 2.92 23.65
C GLN A 179 20.58 2.70 23.91
N LYS A 180 20.23 1.85 24.88
CA LYS A 180 18.84 1.44 25.16
C LYS A 180 17.94 2.64 25.51
N GLU A 181 18.51 3.65 26.14
CA GLU A 181 17.82 4.87 26.57
C GLU A 181 17.37 5.72 25.37
N LYS A 182 18.05 5.60 24.22
CA LYS A 182 17.74 6.33 22.98
C LYS A 182 16.70 5.64 22.12
N MET A 183 16.44 4.34 22.34
CA MET A 183 15.57 3.55 21.47
C MET A 183 14.11 3.99 21.52
N TYR A 184 13.54 4.18 22.72
CA TYR A 184 12.16 4.66 22.82
C TYR A 184 11.97 6.09 22.30
N PRO A 185 12.82 7.08 22.64
CA PRO A 185 12.71 8.42 22.04
C PRO A 185 12.75 8.39 20.50
N MET A 186 13.65 7.59 19.92
CA MET A 186 13.74 7.42 18.47
C MET A 186 12.51 6.72 17.89
N ALA A 187 11.99 5.69 18.57
CA ALA A 187 10.78 5.01 18.16
C ALA A 187 9.56 5.94 18.20
N LEU A 188 9.44 6.80 19.22
CA LEU A 188 8.38 7.81 19.30
C LEU A 188 8.45 8.80 18.13
N LEU A 189 9.66 9.25 17.77
CA LEU A 189 9.86 10.12 16.61
C LEU A 189 9.37 9.46 15.31
N LEU A 190 9.74 8.20 15.09
CA LEU A 190 9.35 7.44 13.90
C LEU A 190 7.85 7.15 13.88
N TRP A 191 7.24 6.84 15.03
CA TRP A 191 5.79 6.72 15.14
C TRP A 191 5.08 8.02 14.77
N ASN A 192 5.58 9.18 15.23
CA ASN A 192 5.04 10.48 14.83
C ASN A 192 5.10 10.69 13.32
N ARG A 193 6.24 10.37 12.69
CA ARG A 193 6.39 10.46 11.22
C ARG A 193 5.40 9.53 10.50
N ALA A 194 5.26 8.28 10.93
CA ALA A 194 4.32 7.33 10.33
C ALA A 194 2.86 7.76 10.50
N ALA A 195 2.50 8.32 11.66
CA ALA A 195 1.16 8.85 11.93
C ALA A 195 0.80 10.06 11.05
N VAL A 196 1.77 10.93 10.75
CA VAL A 196 1.60 12.05 9.80
C VAL A 196 1.29 11.54 8.39
N GLN A 197 1.87 10.41 8.00
CA GLN A 197 1.59 9.73 6.73
C GLN A 197 0.27 8.96 6.71
N GLY A 198 -0.52 9.02 7.80
CA GLY A 198 -1.84 8.42 7.88
C GLY A 198 -1.87 7.01 8.49
N ASN A 199 -0.74 6.49 9.01
CA ASN A 199 -0.77 5.23 9.73
C ASN A 199 -1.60 5.36 11.02
N VAL A 200 -2.74 4.69 11.05
CA VAL A 200 -3.68 4.69 12.19
C VAL A 200 -3.10 3.95 13.38
N PHE A 201 -2.42 2.83 13.15
CA PHE A 201 -1.74 2.08 14.19
C PHE A 201 -0.65 2.91 14.88
N ALA A 202 0.11 3.68 14.11
CA ALA A 202 1.09 4.61 14.64
C ALA A 202 0.45 5.65 15.60
N ARG A 203 -0.74 6.17 15.26
CA ARG A 203 -1.46 7.10 16.15
C ARG A 203 -1.84 6.46 17.48
N VAL A 204 -2.31 5.21 17.47
CA VAL A 204 -2.59 4.46 18.70
C VAL A 204 -1.31 4.28 19.52
N LYS A 205 -0.20 3.92 18.86
CA LYS A 205 1.10 3.74 19.52
C LYS A 205 1.66 5.02 20.13
N ILE A 206 1.49 6.17 19.49
CA ILE A 206 1.86 7.45 20.12
C ILE A 206 1.05 7.66 21.41
N GLY A 207 -0.23 7.32 21.39
CA GLY A 207 -1.08 7.31 22.59
C GLY A 207 -0.50 6.43 23.70
N ASP A 208 -0.12 5.19 23.38
CA ASP A 208 0.52 4.26 24.33
C ASP A 208 1.80 4.86 24.92
N TYR A 209 2.64 5.48 24.08
CA TYR A 209 3.91 6.07 24.48
C TYR A 209 3.74 7.20 25.50
N TYR A 210 2.78 8.10 25.29
CA TYR A 210 2.48 9.16 26.26
C TYR A 210 1.76 8.63 27.50
N TYR A 211 0.94 7.58 27.36
CA TYR A 211 0.25 6.96 28.49
C TYR A 211 1.23 6.28 29.46
N TYR A 212 2.16 5.48 28.94
CA TYR A 212 3.14 4.74 29.74
C TYR A 212 4.42 5.52 30.02
N GLY A 213 4.73 6.56 29.24
CA GLY A 213 5.97 7.34 29.35
C GLY A 213 7.16 6.67 28.66
N TYR A 214 6.95 6.03 27.51
CA TYR A 214 8.03 5.42 26.73
C TYR A 214 8.80 6.48 25.97
N GLY A 215 10.07 6.71 26.34
CA GLY A 215 10.93 7.69 25.67
C GLY A 215 10.46 9.14 25.81
N THR A 216 9.49 9.39 26.68
CA THR A 216 8.90 10.69 26.99
C THR A 216 8.35 10.67 28.42
N LYS A 217 7.96 11.83 28.95
CA LYS A 217 7.24 11.89 30.22
C LYS A 217 5.79 11.45 30.01
N LYS A 218 5.20 10.84 31.04
CA LYS A 218 3.77 10.50 31.03
C LYS A 218 2.94 11.76 30.84
N ASP A 219 2.04 11.72 29.87
CA ASP A 219 1.12 12.80 29.54
C ASP A 219 -0.22 12.22 29.06
N TYR A 220 -1.14 12.05 30.00
CA TYR A 220 -2.46 11.50 29.71
C TYR A 220 -3.30 12.40 28.81
N GLN A 221 -3.06 13.70 28.79
CA GLN A 221 -3.82 14.62 27.95
C GLN A 221 -3.42 14.46 26.48
N THR A 222 -2.11 14.32 26.23
CA THR A 222 -1.59 14.03 24.89
C THR A 222 -1.98 12.62 24.44
N ALA A 223 -1.90 11.62 25.33
CA ALA A 223 -2.37 10.27 25.03
C ALA A 223 -3.85 10.24 24.60
N ALA A 224 -4.73 10.87 25.39
CA ALA A 224 -6.15 10.97 25.07
C ALA A 224 -6.37 11.64 23.71
N THR A 225 -5.64 12.72 23.41
CA THR A 225 -5.73 13.41 22.11
C THR A 225 -5.43 12.48 20.94
N HIS A 226 -4.36 11.68 21.01
CA HIS A 226 -4.01 10.75 19.95
C HIS A 226 -5.01 9.60 19.79
N TYR A 227 -5.50 9.02 20.89
CA TYR A 227 -6.57 8.01 20.84
C TYR A 227 -7.85 8.57 20.24
N SER A 228 -8.22 9.79 20.59
CA SER A 228 -9.43 10.44 20.07
C SER A 228 -9.36 10.61 18.56
N ILE A 229 -8.22 11.09 18.04
CA ILE A 229 -8.01 11.19 16.60
C ILE A 229 -8.12 9.81 15.93
N ALA A 230 -7.51 8.77 16.51
CA ALA A 230 -7.59 7.41 15.97
C ALA A 230 -9.01 6.82 16.02
N ALA A 231 -9.77 7.10 17.08
CA ALA A 231 -11.14 6.66 17.26
C ALA A 231 -12.13 7.39 16.34
N GLU A 232 -12.05 8.72 16.28
CA GLU A 232 -13.04 9.56 15.60
C GLU A 232 -12.80 9.62 14.10
N LYS A 233 -11.54 9.81 13.67
CA LYS A 233 -11.20 9.97 12.25
C LYS A 233 -11.07 8.64 11.51
N TYR A 234 -10.63 7.59 12.21
CA TYR A 234 -10.29 6.31 11.60
C TYR A 234 -11.08 5.12 12.17
N HIS A 235 -12.03 5.38 13.07
CA HIS A 235 -12.91 4.37 13.66
C HIS A 235 -12.14 3.17 14.25
N ASN A 236 -10.98 3.45 14.86
CA ASN A 236 -10.13 2.41 15.41
C ASN A 236 -10.67 1.90 16.76
N ALA A 237 -11.05 0.62 16.80
CA ALA A 237 -11.63 -0.02 17.99
C ALA A 237 -10.69 -0.02 19.21
N GLN A 238 -9.38 -0.24 19.01
CA GLN A 238 -8.41 -0.21 20.12
C GLN A 238 -8.30 1.18 20.74
N ALA A 239 -8.29 2.22 19.90
CA ALA A 239 -8.26 3.60 20.37
C ALA A 239 -9.52 3.96 21.17
N MET A 240 -10.70 3.53 20.70
CA MET A 240 -11.97 3.71 21.42
C MET A 240 -11.94 3.03 22.79
N PHE A 241 -11.43 1.79 22.86
CA PHE A 241 -11.27 1.05 24.11
C PHE A 241 -10.30 1.76 25.07
N ASN A 242 -9.12 2.14 24.60
CA ASN A 242 -8.11 2.84 25.42
C ASN A 242 -8.66 4.17 25.95
N LEU A 243 -9.43 4.90 25.13
CA LEU A 243 -10.07 6.14 25.51
C LEU A 243 -11.17 5.94 26.57
N ALA A 244 -12.02 4.93 26.39
CA ALA A 244 -13.04 4.54 27.38
C ALA A 244 -12.40 4.17 28.73
N TYR A 245 -11.31 3.40 28.70
CA TYR A 245 -10.55 3.06 29.90
C TYR A 245 -9.99 4.31 30.60
N MET A 246 -9.42 5.25 29.85
CA MET A 246 -8.93 6.52 30.40
C MET A 246 -10.04 7.35 31.05
N TYR A 247 -11.25 7.33 30.48
CA TYR A 247 -12.41 8.00 31.04
C TYR A 247 -12.87 7.42 32.37
N GLU A 248 -13.00 6.10 32.45
CA GLU A 248 -13.40 5.39 33.67
C GLU A 248 -12.45 5.72 34.83
N HIS A 249 -11.16 5.90 34.54
CA HIS A 249 -10.11 6.12 35.54
C HIS A 249 -9.74 7.58 35.76
N GLY A 250 -10.46 8.55 35.18
CA GLY A 250 -10.18 9.95 35.46
C GLY A 250 -8.98 10.56 34.71
N LEU A 251 -8.40 9.88 33.72
CA LEU A 251 -7.10 10.22 33.13
C LEU A 251 -7.25 11.16 31.91
N GLY A 252 -6.66 12.37 31.98
CA GLY A 252 -6.56 13.28 30.82
C GLY A 252 -7.80 14.15 30.51
N ILE A 253 -8.72 14.29 31.47
CA ILE A 253 -10.10 14.78 31.28
C ILE A 253 -10.23 16.28 30.96
N ALA A 254 -9.19 17.11 31.19
CA ALA A 254 -9.33 18.57 31.13
C ALA A 254 -9.55 19.17 29.73
N LYS A 255 -8.93 18.62 28.67
CA LYS A 255 -9.04 19.18 27.30
C LYS A 255 -10.07 18.43 26.44
N PHE A 256 -10.34 17.19 26.79
CA PHE A 256 -11.16 16.31 25.96
C PHE A 256 -12.67 16.49 26.19
N THR A 257 -13.09 16.79 27.42
CA THR A 257 -14.49 17.18 27.69
C THR A 257 -14.94 18.37 26.86
N THR A 258 -14.04 19.32 26.58
CA THR A 258 -14.30 20.45 25.69
C THR A 258 -14.46 19.99 24.25
N ILE A 259 -13.52 19.20 23.70
CA ILE A 259 -13.58 18.68 22.32
C ILE A 259 -14.83 17.80 22.10
N TRP A 260 -15.16 16.91 23.05
CA TRP A 260 -16.37 16.10 22.99
C TRP A 260 -17.65 16.92 23.09
N LYS A 261 -17.67 17.98 23.91
CA LYS A 261 -18.80 18.91 23.94
C LYS A 261 -18.98 19.58 22.57
N TRP A 262 -17.90 20.01 21.93
CA TRP A 262 -17.93 20.62 20.60
C TRP A 262 -18.33 19.63 19.50
N MET A 263 -17.79 18.42 19.48
CA MET A 263 -18.16 17.39 18.51
C MET A 263 -19.59 16.89 18.70
N LYS A 264 -20.04 16.71 19.94
CA LYS A 264 -21.44 16.40 20.23
C LYS A 264 -22.32 17.54 19.71
N LEU A 265 -21.97 18.79 20.00
CA LEU A 265 -22.68 19.97 19.52
C LEU A 265 -22.73 20.02 17.99
N GLU A 266 -21.63 19.77 17.29
CA GLU A 266 -21.51 19.74 15.83
C GLU A 266 -22.33 18.60 15.21
N SER A 267 -22.27 17.39 15.77
CA SER A 267 -23.10 16.26 15.32
C SER A 267 -24.59 16.50 15.55
N THR A 268 -24.97 17.22 16.62
CA THR A 268 -26.37 17.60 16.89
C THR A 268 -26.85 18.79 16.07
N LEU A 269 -25.95 19.70 15.69
CA LEU A 269 -26.27 20.91 14.93
C LEU A 269 -25.98 20.77 13.44
N GLY A 270 -25.52 19.62 12.94
CA GLY A 270 -25.02 19.38 11.57
C GLY A 270 -25.51 20.35 10.47
N PRO A 271 -26.83 20.44 10.17
CA PRO A 271 -27.35 21.33 9.12
C PRO A 271 -27.49 22.82 9.49
N TYR A 272 -27.24 23.19 10.75
CA TYR A 272 -27.43 24.53 11.34
C TYR A 272 -26.14 25.11 11.95
N TRP A 273 -24.99 24.47 11.77
CA TRP A 273 -23.72 24.96 12.31
C TRP A 273 -23.40 26.37 11.76
N ASP A 274 -23.61 26.61 10.46
CA ASP A 274 -23.42 27.94 9.87
C ASP A 274 -24.24 29.04 10.56
N LEU A 275 -25.48 28.75 10.97
CA LEU A 275 -26.34 29.70 11.70
C LEU A 275 -25.88 29.94 13.13
N PHE A 276 -25.31 28.93 13.81
CA PHE A 276 -24.74 29.10 15.14
C PHE A 276 -23.43 29.92 15.11
N VAL A 277 -22.57 29.74 14.10
CA VAL A 277 -21.39 30.62 13.88
C VAL A 277 -21.83 32.06 13.66
N ILE A 278 -22.81 32.28 12.78
CA ILE A 278 -23.35 33.61 12.47
C ILE A 278 -23.92 34.26 13.74
N GLY A 279 -24.63 33.49 14.58
CA GLY A 279 -25.15 33.97 15.87
C GLY A 279 -24.05 34.43 16.84
N LEU A 280 -22.94 33.68 16.94
CA LEU A 280 -21.78 34.08 17.76
C LEU A 280 -21.11 35.35 17.24
N ILE A 281 -20.93 35.46 15.92
CA ILE A 281 -20.34 36.66 15.29
C ILE A 281 -21.22 37.89 15.54
N ILE A 282 -22.55 37.76 15.39
CA ILE A 282 -23.50 38.83 15.66
C ILE A 282 -23.46 39.24 17.15
N ALA A 283 -23.43 38.27 18.07
CA ALA A 283 -23.37 38.55 19.51
C ALA A 283 -22.07 39.30 19.90
N VAL A 284 -20.93 38.90 19.32
CA VAL A 284 -19.65 39.60 19.51
C VAL A 284 -19.69 41.00 18.91
N LEU A 285 -20.24 41.18 17.71
CA LEU A 285 -20.42 42.50 17.09
C LEU A 285 -21.31 43.42 17.94
N ILE A 286 -22.44 42.93 18.46
CA ILE A 286 -23.32 43.68 19.36
C ILE A 286 -22.58 44.08 20.64
N PHE A 287 -21.80 43.16 21.23
CA PHE A 287 -20.99 43.46 22.41
C PHE A 287 -19.92 44.53 22.15
N LEU A 288 -19.18 44.41 21.04
CA LEU A 288 -18.18 45.38 20.63
C LEU A 288 -18.79 46.75 20.32
N LEU A 289 -19.95 46.80 19.66
CA LEU A 289 -20.67 48.04 19.38
C LEU A 289 -21.20 48.70 20.66
N LYS A 290 -21.69 47.91 21.62
CA LYS A 290 -22.17 48.40 22.93
C LYS A 290 -21.04 48.98 23.79
N ASN A 291 -19.84 48.45 23.67
CA ASN A 291 -18.65 48.93 24.39
C ASN A 291 -17.85 49.99 23.66
N ARG A 292 -18.20 50.36 22.42
CA ARG A 292 -17.53 51.44 21.66
C ARG A 292 -18.01 52.85 22.04
N HIS A 293 -19.11 52.95 22.78
CA HIS A 293 -19.73 54.21 23.23
C HIS A 293 -19.66 54.42 24.75
N ARG A 294 -18.75 53.72 25.43
CA ARG A 294 -18.32 54.02 26.81
C ARG A 294 -16.86 54.43 26.80
#